data_AF-A0A7K1J0V0-F1
#
_entry.id   AF-A0A7K1J0V0-F1
#
_cell.length_a   1.000
_cell.length_b   1.000
_cell.length_c   1.000
_cell.angle_alpha   90.00
_cell.angle_beta   90.00
_cell.angle_gamma   90.00
#
_symmetry.space_group_name_H-M   'P 1'
#
loop_
_entity.id
_entity.type
_entity.pdbx_description
1 polymer ?
#
loop_
_entity_poly.entity_id
_entity_poly.type
_entity_poly.pdbx_seq_one_letter_code
_entity_poly.pdbx_strand_id
1 'polypeptide(L)' 'LVFSVGASIAWFGGVHVVAIVLIAGLTVAASLEAFVGYCLGCAIFGQLMKIGVIPESVCEDCNDISRRLVRPNV' A
#
# COMPACT_ATOMS: atom_id res chain seq x y z
N LEU A 1 5.91 5.16 -1.30
CA LEU A 1 6.86 6.15 -1.86
C LEU A 1 6.34 6.85 -3.12
N VAL A 2 5.70 6.14 -4.06
CA VAL A 2 5.23 6.73 -5.33
C VAL A 2 4.37 7.99 -5.14
N PHE A 3 3.39 7.97 -4.24
CA PHE A 3 2.55 9.13 -3.95
C PHE A 3 3.33 10.34 -3.41
N SER A 4 4.21 10.11 -2.43
CA SER A 4 5.01 11.20 -1.82
C SER A 4 6.02 11.79 -2.80
N VAL A 5 6.76 10.94 -3.52
CA VAL A 5 7.71 11.39 -4.55
C VAL A 5 6.98 12.11 -5.69
N GLY A 6 5.86 11.55 -6.15
CA GLY A 6 5.02 12.18 -7.18
C GLY A 6 4.49 13.53 -6.75
N ALA A 7 4.04 13.67 -5.50
CA ALA A 7 3.59 14.95 -4.95
C ALA A 7 4.74 15.96 -4.84
N SER A 8 5.94 15.54 -4.41
CA SER A 8 7.12 16.42 -4.38
C SER A 8 7.48 16.91 -5.78
N ILE A 9 7.54 16.02 -6.78
CA ILE A 9 7.83 16.40 -8.17
C ILE A 9 6.75 17.35 -8.69
N ALA A 10 5.46 17.04 -8.46
CA ALA A 10 4.36 17.90 -8.89
C ALA A 10 4.40 19.29 -8.24
N TRP A 11 4.81 19.36 -6.97
CA TRP A 11 4.95 20.62 -6.25
C TRP A 11 6.07 21.48 -6.81
N PHE A 12 7.26 20.91 -7.02
CA PHE A 12 8.40 21.64 -7.61
C PHE A 12 8.22 21.92 -9.11
N GLY A 13 7.41 21.13 -9.81
CA GLY A 13 7.03 21.33 -11.21
C GLY A 13 5.91 22.37 -11.42
N GLY A 14 5.41 23.00 -10.36
CA GLY A 14 4.39 24.07 -10.43
C GLY A 14 2.95 23.59 -10.60
N VAL A 15 2.71 22.27 -10.70
CA VAL A 15 1.37 21.66 -10.77
C VAL A 15 0.85 21.34 -9.36
N HIS A 16 0.69 22.38 -8.55
CA HIS A 16 0.32 22.26 -7.13
C HIS A 16 -0.98 21.51 -6.87
N VAL A 17 -1.97 21.64 -7.77
CA VAL A 17 -3.25 20.92 -7.66
C VAL A 17 -3.03 19.41 -7.62
N VAL A 18 -2.13 18.89 -8.46
CA VAL A 18 -1.81 17.45 -8.51
C VAL A 18 -1.17 17.01 -7.19
N ALA A 19 -0.23 17.79 -6.66
CA ALA A 19 0.40 17.49 -5.38
C ALA A 19 -0.61 17.46 -4.22
N ILE A 20 -1.53 18.43 -4.18
CA ILE A 20 -2.58 18.50 -3.15
C ILE A 20 -3.50 17.28 -3.23
N VAL A 21 -3.96 16.90 -4.43
CA VAL A 21 -4.84 15.74 -4.62
C VAL A 21 -4.16 14.46 -4.17
N LEU A 22 -2.88 14.25 -4.52
CA LEU A 22 -2.12 13.07 -4.12
C LEU A 22 -2.00 12.95 -2.60
N ILE A 23 -1.66 14.04 -1.91
CA ILE A 23 -1.51 14.05 -0.46
C ILE A 23 -2.86 13.92 0.24
N ALA A 24 -3.88 14.66 -0.21
CA ALA A 24 -5.22 14.58 0.37
C ALA A 24 -5.81 13.17 0.26
N GLY A 25 -5.67 12.51 -0.90
CA GLY A 25 -6.09 11.12 -1.08
C GLY A 25 -5.38 10.16 -0.14
N LEU A 26 -4.06 10.32 0.03
CA LEU A 26 -3.27 9.57 1.00
C LEU A 26 -3.77 9.78 2.45
N THR A 27 -4.03 11.03 2.84
CA THR A 27 -4.50 11.37 4.18
C THR A 27 -5.87 10.76 4.46
N VAL A 28 -6.79 10.78 3.48
CA VAL A 28 -8.11 10.16 3.61
C VAL A 28 -7.98 8.65 3.80
N ALA A 29 -7.16 7.97 2.99
CA ALA A 29 -6.95 6.53 3.13
C ALA A 29 -6.35 6.15 4.49
N ALA A 30 -5.33 6.90 4.94
CA ALA A 30 -4.72 6.69 6.25
C ALA A 30 -5.70 6.94 7.41
N SER A 31 -6.56 7.96 7.26
CA SER A 31 -7.60 8.25 8.25
C SER A 31 -8.63 7.13 8.31
N LEU A 32 -9.10 6.62 7.17
CA LEU A 32 -10.02 5.47 7.14
C LEU A 32 -9.43 4.24 7.83
N GLU A 33 -8.14 3.98 7.66
CA GLU A 33 -7.46 2.89 8.34
C GLU A 33 -7.41 3.11 9.86
N ALA A 34 -7.07 4.33 10.30
CA ALA A 34 -6.97 4.64 11.73
C ALA A 34 -8.32 4.69 12.46
N PHE A 35 -9.38 5.21 11.81
CA PHE A 35 -10.68 5.40 12.44
C PHE A 35 -11.64 4.22 12.25
N VAL A 36 -11.60 3.56 11.07
CA VAL A 36 -12.55 2.50 10.68
C VAL A 36 -11.89 1.12 10.70
N GLY A 37 -10.55 1.05 10.79
CA GLY A 37 -9.81 -0.21 10.66
C GLY A 37 -9.76 -0.74 9.23
N TYR A 38 -10.10 0.09 8.24
CA TYR A 38 -10.12 -0.29 6.84
C TYR A 38 -8.84 0.12 6.12
N CYS A 39 -7.92 -0.83 5.94
CA CYS A 39 -6.71 -0.62 5.15
C CYS A 39 -7.00 -0.80 3.65
N LEU A 40 -6.94 0.29 2.90
CA LEU A 40 -7.14 0.28 1.44
C LEU A 40 -6.14 -0.65 0.73
N GLY A 41 -4.89 -0.73 1.22
CA GLY A 41 -3.87 -1.61 0.68
C GLY A 41 -4.24 -3.10 0.79
N CYS A 42 -4.70 -3.53 1.97
CA CYS A 42 -5.15 -4.89 2.20
C CYS A 42 -6.38 -5.24 1.35
N ALA A 43 -7.32 -4.30 1.20
CA ALA A 43 -8.51 -4.50 0.38
C ALA A 43 -8.15 -4.68 -1.10
N ILE A 44 -7.26 -3.85 -1.63
CA ILE A 44 -6.76 -3.98 -3.00
C ILE A 44 -6.03 -5.31 -3.18
N PHE A 45 -5.16 -5.69 -2.25
CA PHE A 45 -4.43 -6.97 -2.31
C PHE A 45 -5.40 -8.17 -2.34
N GLY A 46 -6.41 -8.19 -1.47
CA GLY A 46 -7.46 -9.20 -1.48
C GLY A 46 -8.22 -9.24 -2.80
N GLN A 47 -8.51 -8.07 -3.39
CA GLN A 47 -9.17 -7.99 -4.68
C GLN A 47 -8.28 -8.54 -5.81
N LEU A 48 -6.97 -8.23 -5.81
CA LEU A 48 -6.01 -8.75 -6.79
C LEU A 48 -5.87 -10.28 -6.72
N MET A 49 -5.94 -10.86 -5.51
CA MET A 49 -5.98 -12.31 -5.34
C MET A 49 -7.27 -12.90 -5.94
N LYS A 50 -8.43 -12.29 -5.68
CA LYS A 50 -9.72 -12.73 -6.22
C LYS A 50 -9.77 -12.73 -7.75
N ILE A 51 -9.11 -11.76 -8.40
CA ILE A 51 -9.06 -11.66 -9.87
C ILE A 51 -7.88 -12.45 -10.47
N GLY A 52 -7.10 -13.17 -9.67
CA GLY A 52 -6.02 -14.04 -10.12
C GLY A 52 -4.74 -13.33 -10.58
N VAL A 53 -4.59 -12.02 -10.33
CA VAL A 53 -3.35 -11.29 -10.65
C VAL A 53 -2.23 -11.67 -9.69
N ILE A 54 -2.58 -11.96 -8.44
CA ILE A 54 -1.64 -12.45 -7.43
C ILE A 54 -1.76 -13.98 -7.35
N PRO A 55 -0.65 -14.72 -7.56
CA PRO A 55 -0.67 -16.18 -7.50
C PRO A 55 -0.85 -16.67 -6.05
N GLU A 56 -1.48 -17.83 -5.91
CA GLU A 56 -1.86 -18.41 -4.61
C GLU A 56 -0.64 -18.69 -3.71
N SER A 57 0.53 -18.98 -4.30
CA SER A 57 1.78 -19.16 -3.57
C SER A 57 2.17 -17.94 -2.72
N VAL A 58 1.82 -16.72 -3.15
CA VAL A 58 2.08 -15.50 -2.38
C VAL A 58 1.18 -15.43 -1.14
N CYS A 59 -0.07 -15.89 -1.27
CA CYS A 59 -0.99 -15.99 -0.14
C CYS A 59 -0.47 -17.01 0.89
N GLU A 60 -0.03 -18.19 0.43
CA GLU A 60 0.55 -19.21 1.32
C GLU A 60 1.81 -18.71 2.04
N ASP A 61 2.72 -18.03 1.33
CA ASP A 61 3.91 -17.42 1.92
C ASP A 61 3.57 -16.29 2.94
N CYS A 62 2.45 -15.59 2.75
CA CYS A 62 1.96 -14.59 3.70
C CYS A 62 1.24 -15.22 4.90
N ASN A 63 0.55 -16.35 4.71
CA ASN A 63 -0.16 -17.08 5.74
C ASN A 63 0.79 -17.87 6.65
N ASP A 64 1.85 -18.47 6.08
CA ASP A 64 2.93 -19.13 6.82
C ASP A 64 4.24 -18.32 6.79
N ILE A 65 4.37 -17.38 7.72
CA ILE A 65 5.58 -16.56 7.86
C ILE A 65 6.75 -17.31 8.52
N SER A 66 6.57 -18.56 8.97
CA SER A 66 7.60 -19.32 9.69
C SER A 66 8.89 -19.43 8.87
N ARG A 67 8.74 -19.58 7.56
CA ARG A 67 9.83 -19.65 6.57
C ARG A 67 10.73 -18.39 6.58
N ARG A 68 10.18 -17.24 6.95
CA ARG A 68 10.90 -15.95 7.08
C ARG A 68 11.38 -15.69 8.50
N LEU A 69 10.65 -16.18 9.50
CA LEU A 69 10.97 -16.01 10.92
C LEU A 69 12.06 -16.95 11.42
N VAL A 70 12.33 -18.06 10.71
CA VAL A 70 13.56 -18.84 10.86
C VAL A 70 14.71 -17.98 10.34
N ARG A 71 15.04 -16.97 11.13
CA ARG A 71 16.26 -16.19 11.01
C ARG A 71 17.38 -17.17 11.37
N PRO A 72 18.25 -17.58 10.42
CA PRO A 72 19.43 -18.35 10.81
C PRO A 72 20.16 -17.50 11.85
N ASN A 73 20.31 -18.09 13.03
CA ASN A 73 21.10 -17.61 14.13
C ASN A 73 22.58 -17.56 13.70
N VAL A 74 22.92 -16.54 12.92
CA VAL A 74 24.29 -16.09 12.65
C VAL A 74 24.56 -14.85 13.46
#